data_AF-A0A2E1MKR3-F1
#
_entry.id   AF-A0A2E1MKR3-F1
#
_cell.length_a   1.000
_cell.length_b   1.000
_cell.length_c   1.000
_cell.angle_alpha   90.00
_cell.angle_beta   90.00
_cell.angle_gamma   90.00
#
_symmetry.space_group_name_H-M   'P 1'
#
loop_
_entity.id
_entity.type
_entity.pdbx_description
1 polymer ?
#
loop_
_entity_poly.entity_id
_entity_poly.type
_entity_poly.pdbx_seq_one_letter_code
_entity_poly.pdbx_strand_id
1 'polypeptide(L)'
;MRLKLMTPIKNQISTILIIAMMLISAGCLGNNDDEKEAEDIQSNIPLTGCMDITAINYDENATISDGDSCEFPDDPADDLLSIPHRDGCDNTNPIHCMLPFPSDAFLVDDDSTNTGKRIS
;
A
#
# COMPACT_ATOMS: atom_id res chain seq x y z
N MET A 1 -48.81 4.93 -39.74
CA MET A 1 -49.12 3.77 -40.62
C MET A 1 -48.25 2.61 -40.14
N ARG A 2 -48.84 1.54 -39.60
CA ARG A 2 -48.11 0.43 -38.95
C ARG A 2 -47.39 -0.41 -40.02
N LEU A 3 -46.05 -0.49 -39.94
CA LEU A 3 -45.25 -1.39 -40.77
C LEU A 3 -45.41 -2.81 -40.22
N LYS A 4 -46.25 -3.63 -40.87
CA LYS A 4 -46.47 -5.02 -40.49
C LYS A 4 -45.34 -5.84 -41.11
N LEU A 5 -44.28 -6.09 -40.34
CA LEU A 5 -43.17 -6.95 -40.75
C LEU A 5 -43.67 -8.41 -40.76
N MET A 6 -44.12 -8.86 -41.93
CA MET A 6 -44.66 -10.19 -42.15
C MET A 6 -43.51 -11.16 -42.43
N THR A 7 -42.86 -11.70 -41.39
CA THR A 7 -41.96 -12.85 -41.53
C THR A 7 -42.75 -14.16 -41.68
N PRO A 8 -42.28 -15.13 -42.50
CA PRO A 8 -43.04 -16.35 -42.80
C PRO A 8 -43.29 -17.18 -41.54
N ILE A 9 -44.49 -17.74 -41.38
CA ILE A 9 -44.98 -18.45 -40.17
C ILE A 9 -44.01 -19.51 -39.63
N LYS A 10 -43.21 -20.15 -40.50
CA LYS A 10 -42.20 -21.14 -40.10
C LYS A 10 -41.00 -20.53 -39.35
N ASN A 11 -40.63 -19.29 -39.67
CA ASN A 11 -39.59 -18.54 -38.95
C ASN A 11 -40.12 -17.89 -37.66
N GLN A 12 -41.44 -17.70 -37.54
CA GLN A 12 -42.07 -17.16 -36.33
C GLN A 12 -42.00 -18.16 -35.17
N ILE A 13 -42.11 -19.47 -35.44
CA ILE A 13 -42.02 -20.51 -34.40
C ILE A 13 -40.59 -20.57 -33.84
N SER A 14 -39.58 -20.43 -34.71
CA SER A 14 -38.17 -20.42 -34.30
C SER A 14 -37.82 -19.21 -33.45
N THR A 15 -38.35 -18.02 -33.77
CA THR A 15 -38.11 -16.82 -32.97
C THR A 15 -38.82 -16.90 -31.61
N ILE A 16 -40.04 -17.44 -31.57
CA ILE A 16 -40.77 -17.67 -30.31
C ILE A 16 -40.02 -18.66 -29.40
N LEU A 17 -39.46 -19.75 -29.95
CA LEU A 17 -38.67 -20.72 -29.18
C LEU A 17 -37.39 -20.11 -28.59
N ILE A 18 -36.67 -19.28 -29.36
CA ILE A 18 -35.46 -18.60 -28.89
C ILE A 18 -35.79 -17.59 -27.78
N ILE A 19 -36.87 -16.82 -27.93
CA ILE A 19 -37.33 -15.87 -26.91
C ILE A 19 -37.78 -16.59 -25.64
N ALA A 20 -38.49 -17.72 -25.77
CA ALA A 20 -38.88 -18.54 -24.63
C ALA A 20 -37.66 -19.11 -23.89
N MET A 21 -36.65 -19.60 -24.60
CA MET A 21 -35.40 -20.08 -23.99
C MET A 21 -34.63 -18.96 -23.26
N MET A 22 -34.61 -17.74 -23.81
CA MET A 22 -34.00 -16.57 -23.15
C MET A 22 -34.76 -16.14 -21.89
N LEU A 23 -36.09 -16.27 -21.87
CA LEU A 23 -36.93 -15.95 -20.71
C LEU A 23 -36.80 -16.98 -19.57
N ILE A 24 -36.49 -18.25 -19.88
CA ILE A 24 -36.30 -19.30 -18.87
C ILE A 24 -34.93 -19.18 -18.18
N SER A 25 -33.91 -18.63 -18.85
CA SER A 25 -32.58 -18.37 -18.23
C SER A 25 -32.54 -17.14 -17.33
N ALA A 26 -33.52 -16.23 -17.43
CA ALA A 26 -33.72 -15.14 -16.47
C ALA A 26 -34.61 -15.64 -15.34
N GLY A 27 -34.02 -16.36 -14.39
CA GLY A 27 -34.73 -16.96 -13.26
C GLY A 27 -35.49 -15.92 -12.43
N CYS A 28 -36.81 -16.12 -12.31
CA CYS A 28 -37.61 -15.76 -11.13
C CYS A 28 -38.99 -16.44 -11.22
N LEU A 29 -39.06 -17.70 -10.82
CA LEU A 29 -40.28 -18.32 -10.29
C LEU A 29 -40.00 -18.57 -8.81
N GLY A 30 -39.99 -17.48 -8.03
CA GLY A 30 -40.01 -17.57 -6.57
C GLY A 30 -41.40 -18.05 -6.15
N ASN A 31 -41.53 -19.36 -5.95
CA ASN A 31 -42.62 -19.90 -5.15
C ASN A 31 -42.43 -19.42 -3.72
N ASN A 32 -43.30 -18.52 -3.27
CA ASN A 32 -43.38 -18.10 -1.87
C ASN A 32 -44.21 -19.11 -1.07
N ASP A 33 -43.75 -20.35 -1.03
CA ASP A 33 -44.30 -21.35 -0.13
C ASP A 33 -43.16 -21.80 0.80
N ASP A 34 -42.92 -20.97 1.80
CA ASP A 34 -42.43 -21.32 3.14
C ASP A 34 -41.57 -22.60 3.29
N GLU A 35 -40.45 -22.70 2.56
CA GLU A 35 -39.33 -23.56 2.96
C GLU A 35 -38.36 -22.74 3.80
N LYS A 36 -38.65 -22.82 5.09
CA LYS A 36 -37.85 -22.39 6.21
C LYS A 36 -36.56 -23.20 6.26
N GLU A 37 -35.55 -22.78 5.51
CA GLU A 37 -34.16 -23.01 5.89
C GLU A 37 -33.40 -21.69 5.79
N ALA A 38 -33.34 -21.02 6.94
CA ALA A 38 -32.21 -20.17 7.23
C ALA A 38 -30.98 -21.09 7.23
N GLU A 39 -30.33 -21.24 6.08
CA GLU A 39 -28.94 -21.68 6.05
C GLU A 39 -28.08 -20.52 6.57
N ASP A 40 -28.10 -20.37 7.89
CA ASP A 40 -26.97 -19.84 8.65
C ASP A 40 -25.83 -20.85 8.52
N ILE A 41 -25.22 -20.92 7.34
CA ILE A 41 -23.85 -21.37 7.26
C ILE A 41 -23.02 -20.16 7.70
N GLN A 42 -23.05 -19.86 9.00
CA GLN A 42 -21.93 -19.23 9.69
C GLN A 42 -20.78 -20.20 9.53
N SER A 43 -20.15 -20.12 8.36
CA SER A 43 -18.87 -20.69 8.11
C SER A 43 -17.93 -19.93 9.04
N ASN A 44 -17.71 -20.49 10.23
CA ASN A 44 -16.65 -20.10 11.16
C ASN A 44 -15.29 -20.42 10.52
N ILE A 45 -15.06 -19.92 9.31
CA ILE A 45 -13.74 -19.82 8.72
C ILE A 45 -13.06 -18.70 9.52
N PRO A 46 -11.95 -19.00 10.20
CA PRO A 46 -11.19 -17.93 10.83
C PRO A 46 -10.74 -16.95 9.74
N LEU A 47 -11.19 -15.69 9.82
CA LEU A 47 -10.67 -14.62 8.99
C LEU A 47 -9.27 -14.33 9.49
N THR A 48 -8.29 -14.61 8.64
CA THR A 48 -6.87 -14.40 8.94
C THR A 48 -6.45 -13.09 8.30
N GLY A 49 -5.84 -12.19 9.08
CA GLY A 49 -5.42 -10.88 8.62
C GLY A 49 -4.61 -10.13 9.67
N CYS A 50 -4.10 -8.95 9.32
CA CYS A 50 -3.31 -8.14 10.24
C CYS A 50 -4.21 -7.46 11.28
N MET A 51 -4.02 -7.77 12.56
CA MET A 51 -4.75 -7.14 13.68
C MET A 51 -3.99 -5.96 14.31
N ASP A 52 -2.87 -5.52 13.73
CA ASP A 52 -2.09 -4.39 14.23
C ASP A 52 -2.63 -3.06 13.68
N ILE A 53 -3.12 -2.18 14.57
CA ILE A 53 -3.69 -0.87 14.21
C ILE A 53 -2.68 0.09 13.58
N THR A 54 -1.38 -0.19 13.69
CA THR A 54 -0.30 0.62 13.11
C THR A 54 0.09 0.15 11.70
N ALA A 55 -0.40 -1.01 11.26
CA ALA A 55 -0.18 -1.51 9.91
C ALA A 55 -1.08 -0.80 8.88
N ILE A 56 -0.57 -0.66 7.65
CA ILE A 56 -1.28 -0.11 6.48
C ILE A 56 -2.46 -0.99 6.08
N ASN A 57 -2.34 -2.30 6.31
CA ASN A 57 -3.33 -3.31 5.96
C ASN A 57 -4.07 -3.90 7.18
N TYR A 58 -4.28 -3.08 8.22
CA TYR A 58 -5.09 -3.45 9.38
C TYR A 58 -6.51 -3.91 8.97
N ASP A 59 -6.94 -5.08 9.47
CA ASP A 59 -8.29 -5.63 9.30
C ASP A 59 -8.95 -5.89 10.67
N GLU A 60 -9.95 -5.08 11.00
CA GLU A 60 -10.73 -5.21 12.25
C GLU A 60 -11.62 -6.46 12.30
N ASN A 61 -11.90 -7.07 11.14
CA ASN A 61 -12.74 -8.26 11.03
C ASN A 61 -11.92 -9.56 11.10
N ALA A 62 -10.58 -9.45 11.14
CA ALA A 62 -9.70 -10.59 11.34
C ALA A 62 -9.95 -11.21 12.74
N THR A 63 -10.25 -12.51 12.75
CA THR A 63 -10.44 -13.28 13.98
C THR A 63 -9.18 -14.05 14.39
N ILE A 64 -8.21 -14.18 13.47
CA ILE A 64 -6.86 -14.69 13.72
C ILE A 64 -5.83 -13.68 13.20
N SER A 65 -4.90 -13.29 14.08
CA SER A 65 -3.79 -12.40 13.71
C SER A 65 -2.76 -13.14 12.87
N ASP A 66 -2.48 -12.63 11.69
CA ASP A 66 -1.36 -13.03 10.84
C ASP A 66 -0.30 -11.93 10.85
N GLY A 67 0.57 -11.97 11.86
CA GLY A 67 1.59 -10.95 12.08
C GLY A 67 2.58 -10.80 10.92
N ASP A 68 2.81 -11.87 10.16
CA ASP A 68 3.71 -11.85 9.00
C ASP A 68 3.05 -11.21 7.76
N SER A 69 1.72 -11.04 7.78
CA SER A 69 0.98 -10.33 6.73
C SER A 69 0.97 -8.81 6.92
N CYS A 70 1.31 -8.29 8.09
CA CYS A 70 1.24 -6.86 8.39
C CYS A 70 2.26 -6.07 7.56
N GLU A 71 1.76 -5.10 6.80
CA GLU A 71 2.56 -4.15 6.03
C GLU A 71 2.65 -2.84 6.82
N PHE A 72 3.85 -2.44 7.18
CA PHE A 72 4.09 -1.18 7.90
C PHE A 72 4.62 -0.13 6.93
N PRO A 73 4.34 1.16 7.16
CA PRO A 73 4.97 2.19 6.37
C PRO A 73 6.49 2.06 6.48
N ASP A 74 7.17 2.06 5.34
CA ASP A 74 8.62 2.19 5.32
C ASP A 74 8.98 3.44 6.11
N ASP A 75 9.69 3.28 7.24
CA ASP A 75 10.42 4.39 7.81
C ASP A 75 11.30 4.94 6.68
N PRO A 76 11.35 6.26 6.46
CA PRO A 76 12.30 6.82 5.51
C PRO A 76 13.65 6.32 5.99
N ALA A 77 14.21 5.33 5.28
CA ALA A 77 15.48 4.75 5.65
C ALA A 77 16.41 5.93 5.84
N ASP A 78 16.83 6.16 7.09
CA ASP A 78 17.86 7.12 7.39
C ASP A 78 19.05 6.64 6.57
N ASP A 79 19.20 7.23 5.39
CA ASP A 79 20.32 6.99 4.50
C ASP A 79 21.50 7.56 5.27
N LEU A 80 22.12 6.71 6.09
CA LEU A 80 23.21 7.07 6.96
C LEU A 80 24.38 7.45 6.05
N LEU A 81 24.41 8.73 5.68
CA LEU A 81 25.49 9.32 4.92
C LEU A 81 26.77 9.10 5.72
N SER A 82 27.60 8.15 5.28
CA SER A 82 28.89 7.90 5.90
C SER A 82 29.82 9.08 5.59
N ILE A 83 29.98 9.98 6.55
CA ILE A 83 30.87 11.14 6.40
C ILE A 83 32.29 10.71 6.77
N PRO A 84 33.27 10.80 5.85
CA PRO A 84 34.65 10.49 6.17
C PRO A 84 35.22 11.51 7.18
N HIS A 85 35.87 11.00 8.22
CA HIS A 85 36.60 11.84 9.17
C HIS A 85 37.76 12.54 8.46
N ARG A 86 37.90 13.86 8.66
CA ARG A 86 39.02 14.65 8.13
C ARG A 86 39.55 15.55 9.24
N ASP A 87 40.82 15.36 9.58
CA ASP A 87 41.51 16.13 10.61
C ASP A 87 41.48 17.63 10.26
N GLY A 88 40.97 18.48 11.16
CA GLY A 88 41.07 19.96 11.08
C GLY A 88 40.09 20.73 10.15
N CYS A 89 38.87 20.26 9.89
CA CYS A 89 38.09 20.72 8.73
C CYS A 89 37.53 22.17 8.69
N ASP A 90 37.38 22.68 7.46
CA ASP A 90 36.80 23.96 7.03
C ASP A 90 35.89 23.78 5.77
N ASN A 91 34.74 24.46 5.81
CA ASN A 91 33.78 24.98 4.81
C ASN A 91 33.42 24.29 3.47
N THR A 92 33.62 22.99 3.24
CA THR A 92 33.11 22.37 1.97
C THR A 92 32.02 21.30 2.13
N ASN A 93 31.63 20.94 3.37
CA ASN A 93 30.44 20.09 3.60
C ASN A 93 29.82 20.30 5.02
N PRO A 94 28.55 20.72 5.13
CA PRO A 94 27.90 21.26 6.35
C PRO A 94 27.65 20.35 7.58
N ILE A 95 28.18 19.12 7.68
CA ILE A 95 27.77 18.19 8.77
C ILE A 95 28.79 18.00 9.90
N HIS A 96 30.05 18.41 9.75
CA HIS A 96 30.90 18.61 10.93
C HIS A 96 32.16 19.39 10.60
N CYS A 97 32.15 20.69 10.87
CA CYS A 97 33.32 21.29 11.48
C CYS A 97 33.04 22.56 12.23
N MET A 98 33.02 22.43 13.56
CA MET A 98 33.32 23.54 14.45
C MET A 98 33.66 23.05 15.87
N LEU A 99 34.92 22.64 16.06
CA LEU A 99 35.80 23.28 17.04
C LEU A 99 35.68 22.95 18.54
N PRO A 100 36.75 23.26 19.30
CA PRO A 100 37.03 24.62 19.81
C PRO A 100 38.08 25.41 18.98
N PHE A 101 37.75 26.67 18.64
CA PHE A 101 38.41 27.54 17.66
C PHE A 101 39.85 27.88 18.09
N PRO A 102 40.82 27.99 17.16
CA PRO A 102 40.79 27.84 15.69
C PRO A 102 41.07 26.40 15.22
N SER A 103 40.63 26.01 14.00
CA SER A 103 40.94 24.67 13.48
C SER A 103 42.41 24.59 13.07
N ASP A 104 42.98 23.39 13.14
CA ASP A 104 44.37 23.15 12.70
C ASP A 104 44.61 23.56 11.24
N ALA A 105 43.56 23.65 10.41
CA ALA A 105 43.65 24.19 9.05
C ALA A 105 44.12 25.65 8.99
N PHE A 106 43.93 26.44 10.06
CA PHE A 106 44.37 27.82 10.13
C PHE A 106 45.62 28.00 10.98
N LEU A 107 46.16 26.94 11.58
CA LEU A 107 47.35 27.05 12.41
C LEU A 107 48.59 26.71 11.60
N VAL A 108 49.53 27.66 11.56
CA VAL A 108 50.88 27.49 11.02
C VAL A 108 51.87 27.45 12.17
N ASP A 109 52.90 26.61 12.04
CA ASP A 109 53.98 26.52 13.02
C ASP A 109 54.71 27.86 13.15
N ASP A 110 54.83 28.35 14.39
CA ASP A 110 55.52 29.59 14.72
C ASP A 110 56.15 29.52 16.12
N ASP A 111 57.47 29.29 16.14
CA ASP A 111 58.29 29.21 17.34
C ASP A 111 58.41 30.54 18.11
N SER A 112 57.95 31.65 17.53
CA SER A 112 57.89 32.95 18.22
C SER A 112 56.67 33.08 19.14
N THR A 113 55.72 32.15 19.06
CA THR A 113 54.53 32.11 19.92
C THR A 113 54.72 31.13 21.08
N ASN A 114 54.10 31.41 22.22
CA ASN A 114 54.14 30.50 23.38
C ASN A 114 53.54 29.11 23.10
N THR A 115 52.70 28.99 22.07
CA THR A 115 52.02 27.75 21.67
C THR A 115 52.71 27.01 20.52
N GLY A 116 53.77 27.59 19.91
CA GLY A 116 54.41 27.06 18.71
C GLY A 116 53.53 27.10 17.46
N LYS A 117 52.38 27.79 17.51
CA LYS A 117 51.37 27.86 16.46
C LYS A 117 50.82 29.28 16.38
N ARG A 118 50.64 29.81 15.18
CA ARG A 118 49.94 31.08 14.91
C ARG A 118 48.84 30.89 13.88
N ILE A 119 47.93 31.85 13.80
CA ILE A 119 46.87 31.85 12.78
C ILE A 119 47.45 32.34 11.44
N SER A 120 47.16 31.62 10.36
CA SER A 120 47.47 31.97 8.97
C SER A 120 46.57 33.08 8.43
#